data_AF-A0A089IC07-F1
#
_entry.id   AF-A0A089IC07-F1
#
_cell.length_a   1.000
_cell.length_b   1.000
_cell.length_c   1.000
_cell.angle_alpha   90.00
_cell.angle_beta   90.00
_cell.angle_gamma   90.00
#
_symmetry.space_group_name_H-M   'P 1'
#
loop_
_entity.id
_entity.type
_entity.pdbx_description
1 polymer ?
#
loop_
_entity_poly.entity_id
_entity_poly.type
_entity_poly.pdbx_seq_one_letter_code
_entity_poly.pdbx_strand_id
1 'polypeptide(L)'
;MNTIERVIDFSLKNYGKGSEKILELLAQEFGEETESLLRKVSLYSFDKRNNLYWKLQILCEKTIFENPQIENEDTLISLIKTEWNKLDEPQKLTMDLCANFLSLTKLKYNHARKAFIYICQGDLEGSKLFIPDQRILTELLIRYFVCFLEGENDIQILSLVDEVISWHYTVEETKPAQQYLLGAGFRLKKGKNGRMAAYKKIINVDGLCFAEGLEKIILESSKHCKPSELMKVFIDNLHGYSEQGITQTAKNLKIDKGITDSLPYSQTLIGNSDETIDLMGATSEQETVEKDLNQALSSIHRAMEKMKSGGNLLLTVLEEEYSNKLEIAEDELKRLNMALEQEKERVRQTEEKVLSNLLKALGGSRGDYLLSDLFEESQGIKPNNPNISTGRLVNLFSNLNLTIGLEEFSNFKEINEIFIVTRAELIKNYETNGPISSDSDEIKVKLLKYGWMLNNRIIIPPLVTEMKFKDGEEN
;
A
#
# COMPACT_ATOMS: atom_id res chain seq x y z
N MET A 1 5.71 12.43 35.02
CA MET A 1 4.66 11.39 34.97
C MET A 1 4.92 10.31 36.01
N ASN A 2 3.86 9.87 36.70
CA ASN A 2 3.93 8.73 37.62
C ASN A 2 3.97 7.38 36.85
N THR A 3 4.20 6.27 37.56
CA THR A 3 4.32 4.93 36.94
C THR A 3 3.08 4.53 36.14
N ILE A 4 1.87 4.82 36.64
CA ILE A 4 0.61 4.49 35.97
C ILE A 4 0.46 5.28 34.67
N GLU A 5 0.78 6.56 34.70
CA GLU A 5 0.79 7.42 33.51
C GLU A 5 1.79 6.92 32.47
N ARG A 6 3.00 6.49 32.89
CA ARG A 6 3.99 5.91 31.98
C ARG A 6 3.47 4.66 31.28
N VAL A 7 2.76 3.77 32.00
CA VAL A 7 2.17 2.56 31.39
C VAL A 7 1.05 2.91 30.39
N ILE A 8 0.22 3.91 30.69
CA ILE A 8 -0.82 4.38 29.77
C ILE A 8 -0.18 4.98 28.51
N ASP A 9 0.79 5.88 28.68
CA ASP A 9 1.54 6.52 27.59
C ASP A 9 2.26 5.50 26.70
N PHE A 10 2.93 4.53 27.32
CA PHE A 10 3.57 3.44 26.61
C PHE A 10 2.55 2.64 25.78
N SER A 11 1.38 2.34 26.36
CA SER A 11 0.32 1.59 25.68
C SER A 11 -0.23 2.37 24.48
N LEU A 12 -0.34 3.70 24.58
CA LEU A 12 -0.74 4.58 23.48
C LEU A 12 0.32 4.63 22.37
N LYS A 13 1.61 4.77 22.72
CA LYS A 13 2.73 4.79 21.76
C LYS A 13 2.90 3.47 21.01
N ASN A 14 2.59 2.36 21.66
CA ASN A 14 2.73 1.02 21.12
C ASN A 14 1.38 0.39 20.71
N TYR A 15 0.39 1.22 20.37
CA TYR A 15 -0.94 0.73 19.99
C TYR A 15 -0.87 -0.29 18.83
N GLY A 16 -1.76 -1.29 18.91
CA GLY A 16 -1.83 -2.36 17.94
C GLY A 16 -0.69 -3.39 17.99
N LYS A 17 0.26 -3.31 18.94
CA LYS A 17 1.18 -4.43 19.25
C LYS A 17 0.43 -5.52 20.05
N GLY A 18 0.71 -6.78 19.75
CA GLY A 18 0.13 -7.93 20.46
C GLY A 18 0.52 -7.96 21.95
N SER A 19 -0.24 -8.68 22.78
CA SER A 19 -0.02 -8.71 24.24
C SER A 19 1.37 -9.21 24.62
N GLU A 20 1.88 -10.27 23.98
CA GLU A 20 3.23 -10.77 24.22
C GLU A 20 4.29 -9.69 24.00
N LYS A 21 4.22 -8.99 22.87
CA LYS A 21 5.20 -7.94 22.55
C LYS A 21 5.11 -6.72 23.48
N ILE A 22 3.91 -6.37 23.93
CA ILE A 22 3.73 -5.29 24.92
C ILE A 22 4.34 -5.69 26.26
N LEU A 23 4.12 -6.92 26.72
CA LEU A 23 4.72 -7.42 27.95
C LEU A 23 6.25 -7.44 27.86
N GLU A 24 6.79 -7.96 26.76
CA GLU A 24 8.25 -8.00 26.51
C GLU A 24 8.87 -6.60 26.57
N LEU A 25 8.32 -5.63 25.84
CA LEU A 25 8.89 -4.28 25.78
C LEU A 25 8.71 -3.51 27.10
N LEU A 26 7.57 -3.68 27.78
CA LEU A 26 7.32 -2.98 29.05
C LEU A 26 8.12 -3.60 30.20
N ALA A 27 8.43 -4.90 30.12
CA ALA A 27 9.29 -5.59 31.08
C ALA A 27 10.75 -5.12 31.04
N GLN A 28 11.23 -4.56 29.92
CA GLN A 28 12.54 -3.91 29.87
C GLN A 28 12.61 -2.68 30.80
N GLU A 29 11.47 -2.03 31.07
CA GLU A 29 11.38 -0.81 31.88
C GLU A 29 10.90 -1.09 33.31
N PHE A 30 9.95 -2.02 33.50
CA PHE A 30 9.30 -2.28 34.80
C PHE A 30 9.48 -3.71 35.33
N GLY A 31 10.23 -4.56 34.61
CA GLY A 31 10.52 -5.94 35.04
C GLY A 31 9.25 -6.76 35.31
N GLU A 32 9.28 -7.53 36.39
CA GLU A 32 8.22 -8.46 36.81
C GLU A 32 6.89 -7.78 37.16
N GLU A 33 6.89 -6.47 37.48
CA GLU A 33 5.67 -5.74 37.84
C GLU A 33 4.77 -5.39 36.63
N THR A 34 5.29 -5.55 35.42
CA THR A 34 4.65 -5.17 34.14
C THR A 34 3.20 -5.65 34.03
N GLU A 35 2.95 -6.93 34.28
CA GLU A 35 1.62 -7.52 34.17
C GLU A 35 0.65 -6.93 35.21
N SER A 36 1.11 -6.77 36.46
CA SER A 36 0.32 -6.18 37.54
C SER A 36 -0.06 -4.74 37.22
N LEU A 37 0.89 -3.95 36.69
CA LEU A 37 0.66 -2.56 36.30
C LEU A 37 -0.37 -2.47 35.16
N LEU A 38 -0.24 -3.28 34.11
CA LEU A 38 -1.20 -3.33 33.00
C LEU A 38 -2.60 -3.76 33.46
N ARG A 39 -2.71 -4.71 34.38
CA ARG A 39 -4.00 -5.12 34.97
C ARG A 39 -4.61 -4.00 35.79
N LYS A 40 -3.82 -3.30 36.59
CA LYS A 40 -4.26 -2.18 37.43
C LYS A 40 -4.85 -1.04 36.61
N VAL A 41 -4.29 -0.75 35.43
CA VAL A 41 -4.82 0.26 34.51
C VAL A 41 -5.84 -0.32 33.52
N SER A 42 -6.26 -1.58 33.65
CA SER A 42 -7.17 -2.23 32.71
C SER A 42 -6.69 -2.26 31.24
N LEU A 43 -5.38 -2.35 31.00
CA LEU A 43 -4.76 -2.40 29.66
C LEU A 43 -4.03 -3.72 29.36
N TYR A 44 -4.31 -4.79 30.11
CA TYR A 44 -3.66 -6.08 29.92
C TYR A 44 -3.99 -6.78 28.59
N SER A 45 -5.22 -6.66 28.08
CA SER A 45 -5.60 -7.28 26.80
C SER A 45 -5.39 -6.34 25.61
N PHE A 46 -5.11 -6.94 24.45
CA PHE A 46 -4.97 -6.24 23.18
C PHE A 46 -6.20 -5.38 22.86
N ASP A 47 -7.39 -5.94 23.02
CA ASP A 47 -8.64 -5.23 22.73
C ASP A 47 -8.79 -3.99 23.60
N LYS A 48 -8.50 -4.06 24.91
CA LYS A 48 -8.59 -2.89 25.79
C LYS A 48 -7.60 -1.78 25.40
N ARG A 49 -6.37 -2.13 25.00
CA ARG A 49 -5.38 -1.15 24.51
C ARG A 49 -5.80 -0.50 23.20
N ASN A 50 -6.31 -1.28 22.25
CA ASN A 50 -6.84 -0.74 21.00
C ASN A 50 -8.07 0.14 21.24
N ASN A 51 -8.98 -0.27 22.13
CA ASN A 51 -10.16 0.51 22.50
C ASN A 51 -9.76 1.86 23.08
N LEU A 52 -8.77 1.89 23.98
CA LEU A 52 -8.24 3.13 24.54
C LEU A 52 -7.77 4.07 23.43
N TYR A 53 -6.90 3.60 22.53
CA TYR A 53 -6.37 4.41 21.44
C TYR A 53 -7.48 4.95 20.53
N TRP A 54 -8.37 4.07 20.07
CA TRP A 54 -9.40 4.44 19.09
C TRP A 54 -10.47 5.36 19.66
N LYS A 55 -10.89 5.15 20.92
CA LYS A 55 -11.80 6.08 21.60
C LYS A 55 -11.16 7.45 21.75
N LEU A 56 -9.87 7.51 22.11
CA LEU A 56 -9.17 8.78 22.30
C LEU A 56 -8.95 9.51 20.96
N GLN A 57 -8.66 8.77 19.89
CA GLN A 57 -8.58 9.32 18.52
C GLN A 57 -9.91 9.95 18.09
N ILE A 58 -11.03 9.25 18.26
CA ILE A 58 -12.37 9.79 17.93
C ILE A 58 -12.68 11.01 18.78
N LEU A 59 -12.42 10.94 20.08
CA LEU A 59 -12.67 12.07 20.97
C LEU A 59 -11.88 13.30 20.52
N CYS A 60 -10.60 13.13 20.17
CA CYS A 60 -9.75 14.20 19.65
C CYS A 60 -10.33 14.78 18.35
N GLU A 61 -10.71 13.93 17.40
CA GLU A 61 -11.32 14.33 16.13
C GLU A 61 -12.62 15.10 16.33
N LYS A 62 -13.52 14.58 17.16
CA LYS A 62 -14.78 15.22 17.54
C LYS A 62 -14.55 16.57 18.21
N THR A 63 -13.60 16.63 19.15
CA THR A 63 -13.26 17.87 19.86
C THR A 63 -12.77 18.96 18.90
N ILE A 64 -11.94 18.59 17.92
CA ILE A 64 -11.45 19.53 16.89
C ILE A 64 -12.59 20.01 16.01
N PHE A 65 -13.46 19.10 15.56
CA PHE A 65 -14.59 19.43 14.69
C PHE A 65 -15.62 20.34 15.39
N GLU A 66 -15.95 20.06 16.64
CA GLU A 66 -16.93 20.85 17.42
C GLU A 66 -16.36 22.21 17.86
N ASN A 67 -15.04 22.38 17.86
CA ASN A 67 -14.38 23.61 18.34
C ASN A 67 -13.38 24.17 17.31
N PRO A 68 -13.83 24.57 16.11
CA PRO A 68 -12.96 24.95 15.01
C PRO A 68 -12.14 26.22 15.28
N GLN A 69 -12.53 27.01 16.28
CA GLN A 69 -11.87 28.27 16.66
C GLN A 69 -10.63 28.07 17.54
N ILE A 70 -10.37 26.84 18.02
CA ILE A 70 -9.24 26.57 18.90
C ILE A 70 -7.95 26.46 18.08
N GLU A 71 -7.18 27.55 18.03
CA GLU A 71 -5.85 27.53 17.40
C GLU A 71 -4.75 27.07 18.38
N ASN A 72 -4.88 27.42 19.66
CA ASN A 72 -3.91 27.12 20.71
C ASN A 72 -3.94 25.62 21.11
N GLU A 73 -2.76 24.99 21.15
CA GLU A 73 -2.61 23.57 21.44
C GLU A 73 -2.94 23.22 22.90
N ASP A 74 -2.52 24.02 23.88
CA ASP A 74 -2.80 23.78 25.30
C ASP A 74 -4.30 23.79 25.62
N THR A 75 -5.04 24.67 24.95
CA THR A 75 -6.50 24.76 25.08
C THR A 75 -7.17 23.50 24.53
N LEU A 76 -6.70 22.99 23.39
CA LEU A 76 -7.18 21.73 22.81
C LEU A 76 -6.85 20.55 23.75
N ILE A 77 -5.63 20.47 24.27
CA ILE A 77 -5.21 19.43 25.23
C ILE A 77 -6.08 19.45 26.48
N SER A 78 -6.36 20.64 27.02
CA SER A 78 -7.22 20.83 28.19
C SER A 78 -8.64 20.34 27.93
N LEU A 79 -9.17 20.62 26.74
CA LEU A 79 -10.52 20.19 26.35
C LEU A 79 -10.59 18.66 26.16
N ILE A 80 -9.63 18.06 25.44
CA ILE A 80 -9.54 16.60 25.26
C ILE A 80 -9.47 15.90 26.64
N LYS A 81 -8.62 16.39 27.54
CA LYS A 81 -8.51 15.88 28.91
C LYS A 81 -9.85 15.95 29.64
N THR A 82 -10.52 17.10 29.54
CA THR A 82 -11.78 17.37 30.23
C THR A 82 -12.88 16.44 29.73
N GLU A 83 -13.04 16.33 28.41
CA GLU A 83 -14.05 15.46 27.81
C GLU A 83 -13.76 13.98 28.07
N TRP A 84 -12.50 13.54 27.99
CA TRP A 84 -12.14 12.15 28.29
C TRP A 84 -12.45 11.80 29.74
N ASN A 85 -12.07 12.66 30.69
CA ASN A 85 -12.23 12.37 32.11
C ASN A 85 -13.70 12.40 32.58
N LYS A 86 -14.61 12.99 31.80
CA LYS A 86 -16.06 12.87 31.97
C LYS A 86 -16.60 11.50 31.57
N LEU A 87 -15.90 10.77 30.70
CA LEU A 87 -16.27 9.40 30.33
C LEU A 87 -16.04 8.45 31.52
N ASP A 88 -16.84 7.39 31.59
CA ASP A 88 -16.71 6.30 32.56
C ASP A 88 -15.59 5.32 32.15
N GLU A 89 -14.42 5.88 31.81
CA GLU A 89 -13.23 5.11 31.46
C GLU A 89 -12.30 4.96 32.69
N PRO A 90 -11.67 3.78 32.88
CA PRO A 90 -10.79 3.53 34.02
C PRO A 90 -9.52 4.39 33.98
N GLN A 91 -9.05 4.72 32.78
CA GLN A 91 -7.81 5.48 32.60
C GLN A 91 -8.15 6.97 32.62
N LYS A 92 -7.79 7.67 33.68
CA LYS A 92 -7.89 9.14 33.70
C LYS A 92 -6.66 9.75 33.05
N LEU A 93 -6.87 10.75 32.20
CA LEU A 93 -5.80 11.41 31.45
C LEU A 93 -5.36 12.70 32.14
N THR A 94 -4.06 12.95 32.10
CA THR A 94 -3.43 14.21 32.48
C THR A 94 -3.18 15.08 31.24
N MET A 95 -2.75 16.33 31.45
CA MET A 95 -2.35 17.21 30.34
C MET A 95 -1.20 16.57 29.54
N ASP A 96 -0.17 16.07 30.24
CA ASP A 96 0.99 15.41 29.63
C ASP A 96 0.59 14.21 28.76
N LEU A 97 -0.34 13.37 29.25
CA LEU A 97 -0.84 12.22 28.47
C LEU A 97 -1.57 12.65 27.20
N CYS A 98 -2.40 13.70 27.30
CA CYS A 98 -3.12 14.23 26.15
C CYS A 98 -2.16 14.90 25.15
N ALA A 99 -1.14 15.62 25.64
CA ALA A 99 -0.09 16.22 24.81
C ALA A 99 0.71 15.14 24.07
N ASN A 100 1.16 14.11 24.79
CA ASN A 100 1.87 12.98 24.20
C ASN A 100 1.00 12.27 23.17
N PHE A 101 -0.27 12.01 23.46
CA PHE A 101 -1.18 11.41 22.50
C PHE A 101 -1.34 12.28 21.24
N LEU A 102 -1.62 13.58 21.40
CA LEU A 102 -1.79 14.51 20.28
C LEU A 102 -0.53 14.53 19.40
N SER A 103 0.66 14.43 20.01
CA SER A 103 1.95 14.38 19.30
C SER A 103 2.10 13.18 18.34
N LEU A 104 1.38 12.07 18.62
CA LEU A 104 1.30 10.87 17.77
C LEU A 104 0.38 11.06 16.56
N THR A 105 -0.53 12.02 16.63
CA THR A 105 -1.51 12.30 15.57
C THR A 105 -0.99 13.38 14.61
N LYS A 106 -1.51 13.39 13.38
CA LYS A 106 -1.27 14.50 12.44
C LYS A 106 -2.03 15.77 12.84
N LEU A 107 -3.06 15.63 13.67
CA LEU A 107 -3.92 16.72 14.11
C LEU A 107 -3.27 17.64 15.16
N LYS A 108 -2.02 17.37 15.58
CA LYS A 108 -1.24 18.37 16.34
C LYS A 108 -1.03 19.67 15.57
N TYR A 109 -0.90 19.58 14.24
CA TYR A 109 -0.63 20.75 13.41
C TYR A 109 -1.90 21.52 13.09
N ASN A 110 -1.89 22.85 13.24
CA ASN A 110 -3.06 23.70 13.00
C ASN A 110 -3.59 23.59 11.54
N HIS A 111 -2.71 23.56 10.55
CA HIS A 111 -3.11 23.39 9.14
C HIS A 111 -3.79 22.04 8.88
N ALA A 112 -3.35 20.98 9.56
CA ALA A 112 -4.00 19.67 9.49
C ALA A 112 -5.38 19.65 10.14
N ARG A 113 -5.55 20.36 11.27
CA ARG A 113 -6.86 20.55 11.91
C ARG A 113 -7.83 21.29 11.00
N LYS A 114 -7.36 22.37 10.34
CA LYS A 114 -8.17 23.13 9.38
C LYS A 114 -8.60 22.25 8.20
N ALA A 115 -7.65 21.57 7.55
CA ALA A 115 -7.94 20.62 6.47
C ALA A 115 -8.97 19.55 6.90
N PHE A 116 -8.78 18.96 8.08
CA PHE A 116 -9.70 17.98 8.66
C PHE A 116 -11.12 18.53 8.83
N ILE A 117 -11.28 19.74 9.36
CA ILE A 117 -12.60 20.39 9.54
C ILE A 117 -13.30 20.58 8.18
N TYR A 118 -12.57 21.04 7.16
CA TYR A 118 -13.10 21.18 5.80
C TYR A 118 -13.56 19.85 5.21
N ILE A 119 -12.80 18.77 5.39
CA ILE A 119 -13.21 17.42 4.98
C ILE A 119 -14.49 16.99 5.70
N CYS A 120 -14.60 17.25 7.01
CA CYS A 120 -15.81 16.92 7.78
C CYS A 120 -17.06 17.69 7.30
N GLN A 121 -16.87 18.88 6.72
CA GLN A 121 -17.94 19.70 6.14
C GLN A 121 -18.25 19.34 4.67
N GLY A 122 -17.48 18.40 4.11
CA GLY A 122 -17.56 18.00 2.71
C GLY A 122 -17.05 19.05 1.72
N ASP A 123 -16.14 19.93 2.16
CA ASP A 123 -15.47 20.91 1.30
C ASP A 123 -14.01 20.50 1.07
N LEU A 124 -13.79 19.67 0.04
CA LEU A 124 -12.46 19.18 -0.27
C LEU A 124 -11.54 20.26 -0.81
N GLU A 125 -12.06 21.22 -1.57
CA GLU A 125 -11.24 22.30 -2.13
C GLU A 125 -10.75 23.26 -1.04
N GLY A 126 -11.60 23.57 -0.06
CA GLY A 126 -11.20 24.27 1.16
C GLY A 126 -10.11 23.53 1.93
N SER A 127 -10.19 22.20 2.02
CA SER A 127 -9.14 21.38 2.65
C SER A 127 -7.79 21.47 1.92
N LYS A 128 -7.79 21.45 0.59
CA LYS A 128 -6.57 21.51 -0.24
C LYS A 128 -5.77 22.81 -0.06
N LEU A 129 -6.42 23.90 0.32
CA LEU A 129 -5.74 25.17 0.64
C LEU A 129 -4.77 25.05 1.82
N PHE A 130 -5.03 24.13 2.76
CA PHE A 130 -4.20 23.92 3.95
C PHE A 130 -3.25 22.74 3.78
N ILE A 131 -3.72 21.65 3.18
CA ILE A 131 -2.93 20.46 2.88
C ILE A 131 -3.24 20.01 1.44
N PRO A 132 -2.35 20.30 0.49
CA PRO A 132 -2.53 19.87 -0.90
C PRO A 132 -2.37 18.36 -1.09
N ASP A 133 -1.65 17.68 -0.19
CA ASP A 133 -1.41 16.24 -0.28
C ASP A 133 -2.66 15.43 0.11
N GLN A 134 -2.91 14.33 -0.59
CA GLN A 134 -4.08 13.46 -0.41
C GLN A 134 -4.13 12.74 0.94
N ARG A 135 -3.03 12.69 1.70
CA ARG A 135 -2.84 11.82 2.87
C ARG A 135 -3.99 11.81 3.88
N ILE A 136 -4.42 12.97 4.36
CA ILE A 136 -5.47 13.03 5.40
C ILE A 136 -6.79 12.49 4.84
N LEU A 137 -7.15 12.89 3.62
CA LEU A 137 -8.35 12.37 2.97
C LEU A 137 -8.26 10.85 2.79
N THR A 138 -7.13 10.33 2.30
CA THR A 138 -6.91 8.89 2.12
C THR A 138 -7.03 8.13 3.45
N GLU A 139 -6.40 8.62 4.52
CA GLU A 139 -6.46 7.99 5.85
C GLU A 139 -7.89 8.01 6.45
N LEU A 140 -8.68 9.05 6.17
CA LEU A 140 -10.09 9.13 6.58
C LEU A 140 -11.00 8.22 5.74
N LEU A 141 -10.82 8.19 4.42
CA LEU A 141 -11.57 7.31 3.52
C LEU A 141 -11.34 5.83 3.86
N ILE A 142 -10.10 5.42 4.17
CA ILE A 142 -9.82 4.06 4.62
C ILE A 142 -10.66 3.73 5.87
N ARG A 143 -10.65 4.60 6.88
CA ARG A 143 -11.40 4.40 8.12
C ARG A 143 -12.91 4.36 7.89
N TYR A 144 -13.40 5.24 7.04
CA TYR A 144 -14.81 5.32 6.64
C TYR A 144 -15.27 4.02 5.95
N PHE A 145 -14.58 3.59 4.89
CA PHE A 145 -14.93 2.36 4.17
C PHE A 145 -14.77 1.08 5.02
N VAL A 146 -13.85 1.06 6.00
CA VAL A 146 -13.74 -0.04 6.99
C VAL A 146 -15.03 -0.17 7.82
N CYS A 147 -15.66 0.95 8.19
CA CYS A 147 -16.93 0.93 8.93
C CYS A 147 -18.10 0.50 8.04
N PHE A 148 -18.14 0.95 6.78
CA PHE A 148 -19.24 0.70 5.85
C PHE A 148 -19.25 -0.70 5.23
N LEU A 149 -18.10 -1.22 4.81
CA LEU A 149 -18.06 -2.51 4.11
C LEU A 149 -18.12 -3.69 5.11
N GLU A 150 -19.02 -4.62 4.87
CA GLU A 150 -19.04 -5.92 5.55
C GLU A 150 -18.16 -6.93 4.82
N GLY A 151 -17.02 -7.28 5.44
CA GLY A 151 -16.15 -8.32 4.92
C GLY A 151 -14.67 -8.01 5.10
N GLU A 152 -13.86 -9.06 5.11
CA GLU A 152 -12.41 -8.99 5.34
C GLU A 152 -11.65 -8.88 4.01
N ASN A 153 -12.03 -7.92 3.17
CA ASN A 153 -11.35 -7.72 1.90
C ASN A 153 -10.71 -6.33 1.84
N ASP A 154 -9.57 -6.21 2.53
CA ASP A 154 -8.70 -5.02 2.51
C ASP A 154 -8.50 -4.49 1.08
N ILE A 155 -8.43 -5.36 0.08
CA ILE A 155 -8.26 -4.97 -1.34
C ILE A 155 -9.46 -4.17 -1.86
N GLN A 156 -10.68 -4.56 -1.51
CA GLN A 156 -11.88 -3.83 -1.94
C GLN A 156 -11.94 -2.44 -1.29
N ILE A 157 -11.65 -2.37 0.01
CA ILE A 157 -11.56 -1.08 0.73
C ILE A 157 -10.55 -0.17 0.05
N LEU A 158 -9.33 -0.67 -0.18
CA LEU A 158 -8.28 0.10 -0.83
C LEU A 158 -8.65 0.52 -2.25
N SER A 159 -9.31 -0.35 -3.03
CA SER A 159 -9.74 -0.01 -4.38
C SER A 159 -10.80 1.11 -4.42
N LEU A 160 -11.74 1.13 -3.47
CA LEU A 160 -12.72 2.22 -3.38
C LEU A 160 -12.04 3.53 -2.96
N VAL A 161 -11.06 3.46 -2.05
CA VAL A 161 -10.27 4.64 -1.66
C VAL A 161 -9.50 5.19 -2.86
N ASP A 162 -8.76 4.34 -3.58
CA ASP A 162 -7.99 4.74 -4.77
C ASP A 162 -8.91 5.34 -5.85
N GLU A 163 -10.11 4.80 -6.02
CA GLU A 163 -11.11 5.34 -6.94
C GLU A 163 -11.55 6.75 -6.55
N VAL A 164 -11.96 6.99 -5.30
CA VAL A 164 -12.36 8.35 -4.85
C VAL A 164 -11.20 9.33 -4.97
N ILE A 165 -10.00 8.90 -4.60
CA ILE A 165 -8.79 9.71 -4.71
C ILE A 165 -8.50 10.11 -6.17
N SER A 166 -8.66 9.19 -7.11
CA SER A 166 -8.45 9.45 -8.55
C SER A 166 -9.41 10.50 -9.14
N TRP A 167 -10.55 10.75 -8.50
CA TRP A 167 -11.49 11.78 -8.94
C TRP A 167 -11.03 13.20 -8.62
N HIS A 168 -10.10 13.34 -7.67
CA HIS A 168 -9.76 14.64 -7.07
C HIS A 168 -8.30 15.05 -7.20
N TYR A 169 -7.42 14.11 -7.56
CA TYR A 169 -5.98 14.28 -7.62
C TYR A 169 -5.46 13.79 -8.97
N THR A 170 -4.42 14.45 -9.50
CA THR A 170 -3.81 14.00 -10.76
C THR A 170 -3.02 12.71 -10.56
N VAL A 171 -2.72 11.99 -11.64
CA VAL A 171 -1.94 10.74 -11.59
C VAL A 171 -0.58 10.95 -10.90
N GLU A 172 0.03 12.12 -11.09
CA GLU A 172 1.31 12.49 -10.46
C GLU A 172 1.19 12.78 -8.96
N GLU A 173 0.02 13.22 -8.50
CA GLU A 173 -0.28 13.50 -7.09
C GLU A 173 -0.72 12.24 -6.34
N THR A 174 -1.36 11.32 -7.04
CA THR A 174 -1.91 10.10 -6.45
C THR A 174 -0.82 9.09 -6.06
N LYS A 175 -0.87 8.66 -4.81
CA LYS A 175 -0.19 7.48 -4.29
C LYS A 175 -1.22 6.42 -3.90
N PRO A 176 -0.91 5.12 -4.05
CA PRO A 176 -1.82 4.04 -3.67
C PRO A 176 -2.23 4.12 -2.20
N ALA A 177 -3.51 3.89 -1.92
CA ALA A 177 -4.12 3.90 -0.59
C ALA A 177 -3.40 2.96 0.39
N GLN A 178 -2.82 1.87 -0.12
CA GLN A 178 -2.01 0.92 0.64
C GLN A 178 -0.89 1.61 1.44
N GLN A 179 -0.28 2.67 0.89
CA GLN A 179 0.82 3.39 1.55
C GLN A 179 0.37 4.14 2.81
N TYR A 180 -0.93 4.39 2.95
CA TYR A 180 -1.52 5.17 4.04
C TYR A 180 -2.15 4.32 5.14
N LEU A 181 -2.19 2.99 4.98
CA LEU A 181 -2.77 2.07 5.96
C LEU A 181 -2.21 2.26 7.37
N LEU A 182 -0.89 2.44 7.50
CA LEU A 182 -0.26 2.61 8.82
C LEU A 182 -0.68 3.93 9.48
N GLY A 183 -0.79 5.01 8.71
CA GLY A 183 -1.29 6.29 9.20
C GLY A 183 -2.76 6.21 9.61
N ALA A 184 -3.56 5.43 8.87
CA ALA A 184 -4.93 5.08 9.24
C ALA A 184 -5.04 4.06 10.39
N GLY A 185 -3.93 3.66 11.04
CA GLY A 185 -3.89 2.74 12.18
C GLY A 185 -3.96 1.25 11.84
N PHE A 186 -3.96 0.89 10.56
CA PHE A 186 -4.07 -0.47 10.05
C PHE A 186 -2.73 -1.00 9.50
N ARG A 187 -2.68 -2.30 9.21
CA ARG A 187 -1.52 -2.93 8.56
C ARG A 187 -2.01 -3.84 7.46
N LEU A 188 -1.32 -3.84 6.31
CA LEU A 188 -1.62 -4.81 5.27
C LEU A 188 -1.25 -6.21 5.77
N LYS A 189 -2.19 -7.14 5.72
CA LYS A 189 -1.97 -8.55 6.06
C LYS A 189 -2.64 -9.42 5.01
N LYS A 190 -2.01 -10.53 4.62
CA LYS A 190 -2.71 -11.56 3.86
C LYS A 190 -3.75 -12.20 4.80
N GLY A 191 -5.03 -12.09 4.45
CA GLY A 191 -6.15 -12.60 5.26
C GLY A 191 -6.73 -11.57 6.24
N LYS A 192 -7.35 -12.05 7.34
CA LYS A 192 -8.12 -11.20 8.26
C LYS A 192 -7.27 -10.08 8.89
N ASN A 193 -7.66 -8.83 8.66
CA ASN A 193 -7.09 -7.69 9.35
C ASN A 193 -7.75 -7.47 10.71
N GLY A 194 -7.19 -8.08 11.74
CA GLY A 194 -7.71 -7.99 13.12
C GLY A 194 -7.84 -6.56 13.65
N ARG A 195 -7.07 -5.60 13.12
CA ARG A 195 -7.18 -4.17 13.51
C ARG A 195 -8.39 -3.49 12.88
N MET A 196 -8.68 -3.75 11.61
CA MET A 196 -9.88 -3.24 10.94
C MET A 196 -11.14 -3.84 11.57
N ALA A 197 -11.12 -5.16 11.84
CA ALA A 197 -12.22 -5.83 12.53
C ALA A 197 -12.43 -5.29 13.95
N ALA A 198 -11.36 -4.99 14.70
CA ALA A 198 -11.45 -4.36 16.01
C ALA A 198 -12.00 -2.93 15.90
N TYR A 199 -11.48 -2.12 14.98
CA TYR A 199 -11.95 -0.76 14.71
C TYR A 199 -13.46 -0.73 14.45
N LYS A 200 -13.94 -1.58 13.53
CA LYS A 200 -15.37 -1.71 13.21
C LYS A 200 -16.23 -2.13 14.42
N LYS A 201 -15.73 -2.99 15.30
CA LYS A 201 -16.45 -3.39 16.52
C LYS A 201 -16.57 -2.27 17.55
N ILE A 202 -15.58 -1.38 17.59
CA ILE A 202 -15.50 -0.29 18.58
C ILE A 202 -16.29 0.92 18.07
N ILE A 203 -16.30 1.12 16.75
CA ILE A 203 -16.69 2.37 16.10
C ILE A 203 -17.82 2.09 15.13
N ASN A 204 -19.01 2.58 15.49
CA ASN A 204 -20.10 2.72 14.55
C ASN A 204 -19.87 3.93 13.64
N VAL A 205 -20.39 3.89 12.42
CA VAL A 205 -20.33 5.00 11.45
C VAL A 205 -20.80 6.31 12.08
N ASP A 206 -21.89 6.25 12.87
CA ASP A 206 -22.48 7.41 13.58
C ASP A 206 -21.51 8.09 14.56
N GLY A 207 -20.42 7.41 14.95
CA GLY A 207 -19.38 7.96 15.82
C GLY A 207 -18.30 8.76 15.07
N LEU A 208 -18.32 8.79 13.74
CA LEU A 208 -17.31 9.44 12.91
C LEU A 208 -17.77 10.84 12.50
N CYS A 209 -17.19 11.89 13.08
CA CYS A 209 -17.55 13.28 12.75
C CYS A 209 -17.22 13.68 11.30
N PHE A 210 -16.44 12.87 10.58
CA PHE A 210 -16.09 13.08 9.17
C PHE A 210 -16.97 12.26 8.20
N ALA A 211 -17.87 11.40 8.68
CA ALA A 211 -18.67 10.53 7.81
C ALA A 211 -19.55 11.31 6.83
N GLU A 212 -20.36 12.25 7.34
CA GLU A 212 -21.26 13.08 6.51
C GLU A 212 -20.49 13.90 5.47
N GLY A 213 -19.33 14.44 5.86
CA GLY A 213 -18.46 15.19 4.95
C GLY A 213 -17.89 14.32 3.83
N LEU A 214 -17.44 13.10 4.15
CA LEU A 214 -16.97 12.16 3.13
C LEU A 214 -18.09 11.68 2.21
N GLU A 215 -19.29 11.44 2.74
CA GLU A 215 -20.47 11.11 1.93
C GLU A 215 -20.76 12.20 0.92
N LYS A 216 -20.80 13.45 1.37
CA LYS A 216 -21.01 14.60 0.50
C LYS A 216 -19.94 14.68 -0.59
N ILE A 217 -18.66 14.52 -0.24
CA ILE A 217 -17.55 14.50 -1.20
C ILE A 217 -17.75 13.38 -2.24
N ILE A 218 -18.00 12.14 -1.81
CA ILE A 218 -18.17 10.98 -2.70
C ILE A 218 -19.36 11.20 -3.64
N LEU A 219 -20.51 11.62 -3.09
CA LEU A 219 -21.74 11.85 -3.86
C LEU A 219 -21.58 12.98 -4.87
N GLU A 220 -20.98 14.10 -4.49
CA GLU A 220 -20.73 15.23 -5.41
C GLU A 220 -19.77 14.84 -6.53
N SER A 221 -18.69 14.13 -6.22
CA SER A 221 -17.70 13.70 -7.21
C SER A 221 -18.24 12.65 -8.18
N SER A 222 -19.07 11.73 -7.68
CA SER A 222 -19.68 10.69 -8.51
C SER A 222 -20.59 11.24 -9.61
N LYS A 223 -21.10 12.47 -9.49
CA LYS A 223 -21.91 13.14 -10.54
C LYS A 223 -21.08 13.51 -11.77
N HIS A 224 -19.77 13.65 -11.61
CA HIS A 224 -18.84 14.11 -12.64
C HIS A 224 -17.88 13.02 -13.12
N CYS A 225 -17.82 11.90 -12.40
CA CYS A 225 -16.95 10.76 -12.72
C CYS A 225 -17.78 9.52 -13.06
N LYS A 226 -17.17 8.54 -13.73
CA LYS A 226 -17.80 7.25 -14.02
C LYS A 226 -17.43 6.24 -12.92
N PRO A 227 -18.31 5.99 -11.92
CA PRO A 227 -17.99 5.07 -10.83
C PRO A 227 -17.89 3.62 -11.33
N SER A 228 -17.03 2.85 -10.68
CA SER A 228 -16.96 1.40 -10.80
C SER A 228 -18.24 0.75 -10.30
N GLU A 229 -18.46 -0.52 -10.65
CA GLU A 229 -19.67 -1.22 -10.23
C GLU A 229 -19.76 -1.37 -8.69
N LEU A 230 -18.62 -1.58 -8.03
CA LEU A 230 -18.56 -1.62 -6.57
C LEU A 230 -18.91 -0.26 -5.94
N MET A 231 -18.41 0.82 -6.54
CA MET A 231 -18.69 2.18 -6.07
C MET A 231 -20.16 2.59 -6.31
N LYS A 232 -20.77 2.18 -7.42
CA LYS A 232 -22.22 2.38 -7.66
C LYS A 232 -23.05 1.68 -6.60
N VAL A 233 -22.78 0.40 -6.34
CA VAL A 233 -23.48 -0.35 -5.29
C VAL A 233 -23.35 0.36 -3.93
N PHE A 234 -22.18 0.90 -3.63
CA PHE A 234 -21.96 1.69 -2.44
C PHE A 234 -22.79 2.98 -2.41
N ILE A 235 -22.78 3.77 -3.49
CA ILE A 235 -23.54 5.03 -3.62
C ILE A 235 -25.05 4.79 -3.56
N ASP A 236 -25.54 3.74 -4.22
CA ASP A 236 -26.96 3.36 -4.19
C ASP A 236 -27.41 3.00 -2.78
N ASN A 237 -26.55 2.32 -2.02
CA ASN A 237 -26.80 2.06 -0.60
C ASN A 237 -26.87 3.35 0.21
N LEU A 238 -25.95 4.32 0.00
CA LEU A 238 -26.00 5.63 0.66
C LEU A 238 -27.33 6.36 0.41
N HIS A 239 -27.82 6.34 -0.83
CA HIS A 239 -29.12 6.93 -1.18
C HIS A 239 -30.31 6.21 -0.50
N GLY A 240 -30.23 4.89 -0.31
CA GLY A 240 -31.24 4.12 0.43
C GLY A 240 -31.31 4.44 1.93
N TYR A 241 -30.21 4.87 2.56
CA TYR A 241 -30.15 5.24 3.98
C TYR A 241 -30.76 6.63 4.28
N SER A 242 -30.88 7.51 3.28
CA SER A 242 -31.47 8.84 3.42
C SER A 242 -33.00 8.81 3.67
N GLU A 243 -33.69 7.70 3.39
CA GLU A 243 -35.16 7.62 3.49
C GLU A 243 -35.66 6.70 4.61
N GLN A 244 -34.83 5.84 5.22
CA GLN A 244 -35.26 4.95 6.30
C GLN A 244 -34.17 4.83 7.37
N GLY A 245 -34.51 5.27 8.59
CA GLY A 245 -33.64 5.25 9.76
C GLY A 245 -32.96 3.89 10.01
N ILE A 246 -31.70 3.98 10.43
CA ILE A 246 -30.72 2.89 10.50
C ILE A 246 -31.15 1.82 11.51
N THR A 247 -31.68 0.69 11.03
CA THR A 247 -31.44 -0.62 11.66
C THR A 247 -31.63 -1.75 10.63
N GLN A 248 -30.59 -2.57 10.47
CA GLN A 248 -30.49 -3.79 9.64
C GLN A 248 -30.31 -3.61 8.13
N THR A 249 -29.13 -3.96 7.60
CA THR A 249 -28.98 -5.23 6.86
C THR A 249 -27.54 -5.58 6.48
N ALA A 250 -27.23 -6.87 6.64
CA ALA A 250 -25.94 -7.53 6.48
C ALA A 250 -26.03 -8.73 5.51
N LYS A 251 -26.83 -8.64 4.42
CA LYS A 251 -27.18 -9.85 3.65
C LYS A 251 -27.01 -9.84 2.13
N ASN A 252 -26.73 -8.70 1.48
CA ASN A 252 -26.83 -8.67 0.01
C ASN A 252 -25.50 -8.57 -0.75
N LEU A 253 -24.33 -8.65 -0.10
CA LEU A 253 -23.04 -8.73 -0.79
C LEU A 253 -22.49 -10.17 -0.79
N LYS A 254 -23.10 -11.04 -1.60
CA LYS A 254 -22.44 -12.23 -2.15
C LYS A 254 -22.33 -12.05 -3.66
N ILE A 255 -21.16 -11.61 -4.13
CA ILE A 255 -20.81 -11.68 -5.54
C ILE A 255 -20.28 -13.09 -5.80
N ASP A 256 -20.97 -13.82 -6.68
CA ASP A 256 -20.64 -15.17 -7.10
C ASP A 256 -19.21 -15.23 -7.67
N LYS A 257 -18.39 -16.11 -7.09
CA LYS A 257 -17.12 -16.53 -7.69
C LYS A 257 -17.43 -17.65 -8.68
N GLY A 258 -17.47 -17.31 -9.97
CA GLY A 258 -17.69 -18.31 -11.02
C GLY A 258 -17.20 -17.87 -12.39
N ILE A 259 -15.89 -17.72 -12.58
CA ILE A 259 -15.26 -17.89 -13.90
C ILE A 259 -13.92 -18.62 -13.70
N THR A 260 -13.98 -19.94 -13.84
CA THR A 260 -12.83 -20.82 -14.12
C THR A 260 -13.02 -21.37 -15.52
N ASP A 261 -12.02 -21.14 -16.36
CA ASP A 261 -11.56 -21.93 -17.51
C ASP A 261 -12.57 -22.71 -18.37
N SER A 262 -12.72 -22.29 -19.63
CA SER A 262 -12.32 -23.10 -20.79
C SER A 262 -12.64 -22.39 -22.11
N LEU A 263 -11.60 -22.07 -22.89
CA LEU A 263 -11.68 -21.99 -24.35
C LEU A 263 -12.13 -23.36 -24.91
N PRO A 264 -12.80 -23.40 -26.08
CA PRO A 264 -12.07 -24.00 -27.20
C PRO A 264 -12.31 -23.38 -28.58
N TYR A 265 -11.25 -23.61 -29.35
CA TYR A 265 -11.00 -23.52 -30.78
C TYR A 265 -12.08 -24.06 -31.73
N SER A 266 -12.08 -23.50 -32.93
CA SER A 266 -12.76 -23.93 -34.17
C SER A 266 -12.41 -25.35 -34.63
N GLN A 267 -13.33 -26.02 -35.32
CA GLN A 267 -13.04 -26.85 -36.50
C GLN A 267 -14.27 -27.15 -37.35
N THR A 268 -14.05 -27.09 -38.67
CA THR A 268 -14.88 -27.46 -39.82
C THR A 268 -15.00 -28.98 -40.02
N LEU A 269 -16.08 -29.46 -40.65
CA LEU A 269 -16.25 -30.72 -41.44
C LEU A 269 -17.69 -30.72 -42.03
N ILE A 270 -17.89 -30.50 -43.34
CA ILE A 270 -18.03 -31.47 -44.47
C ILE A 270 -19.18 -32.50 -44.34
N GLY A 271 -20.01 -32.53 -45.40
CA GLY A 271 -20.97 -33.58 -45.79
C GLY A 271 -22.27 -32.94 -46.32
N ASN A 272 -22.88 -33.27 -47.46
CA ASN A 272 -22.84 -34.36 -48.45
C ASN A 272 -23.48 -33.79 -49.75
N SER A 273 -22.93 -34.01 -50.94
CA SER A 273 -23.29 -35.02 -51.96
C SER A 273 -24.76 -35.01 -52.44
N ASP A 274 -24.94 -34.83 -53.75
CA ASP A 274 -25.56 -35.80 -54.69
C ASP A 274 -25.94 -35.10 -56.01
N GLU A 275 -25.33 -35.54 -57.12
CA GLU A 275 -25.95 -36.30 -58.22
C GLU A 275 -26.61 -35.36 -59.25
N THR A 276 -26.39 -35.44 -60.56
CA THR A 276 -26.28 -36.61 -61.45
C THR A 276 -25.48 -36.26 -62.71
N ILE A 277 -24.66 -37.21 -63.14
CA ILE A 277 -24.11 -37.32 -64.50
C ILE A 277 -25.12 -38.13 -65.32
N ASP A 278 -25.47 -37.67 -66.52
CA ASP A 278 -26.17 -38.48 -67.51
C ASP A 278 -25.30 -38.59 -68.77
N LEU A 279 -25.16 -39.82 -69.25
CA LEU A 279 -24.12 -40.25 -70.19
C LEU A 279 -24.79 -41.06 -71.31
N MET A 280 -24.79 -40.50 -72.52
CA MET A 280 -25.01 -41.20 -73.79
C MET A 280 -24.10 -40.49 -74.81
N GLY A 281 -23.29 -41.10 -75.65
CA GLY A 281 -23.02 -42.49 -75.98
C GLY A 281 -22.28 -42.48 -77.32
N ALA A 282 -21.29 -43.36 -77.44
CA ALA A 282 -20.72 -43.94 -78.67
C ALA A 282 -19.86 -43.07 -79.63
N THR A 283 -18.62 -43.56 -79.77
CA THR A 283 -17.83 -43.70 -81.01
C THR A 283 -17.22 -42.44 -81.66
N SER A 284 -16.01 -42.09 -81.24
CA SER A 284 -14.88 -41.65 -82.10
C SER A 284 -13.65 -41.39 -81.22
N GLU A 285 -12.83 -42.42 -80.99
CA GLU A 285 -11.91 -42.53 -79.84
C GLU A 285 -10.47 -42.05 -80.05
N GLN A 286 -10.10 -41.35 -81.12
CA GLN A 286 -8.69 -40.95 -81.31
C GLN A 286 -8.40 -39.49 -81.75
N GLU A 287 -9.39 -38.69 -82.16
CA GLU A 287 -9.16 -37.25 -82.48
C GLU A 287 -9.67 -36.27 -81.41
N THR A 288 -10.48 -36.73 -80.45
CA THR A 288 -11.06 -35.89 -79.38
C THR A 288 -10.13 -35.75 -78.19
N VAL A 289 -9.36 -36.78 -77.85
CA VAL A 289 -8.45 -36.79 -76.70
C VAL A 289 -7.35 -35.73 -76.85
N GLU A 290 -6.80 -35.54 -78.05
CA GLU A 290 -5.71 -34.56 -78.26
C GLU A 290 -6.23 -33.12 -78.25
N LYS A 291 -7.47 -32.89 -78.69
CA LYS A 291 -8.12 -31.58 -78.66
C LYS A 291 -8.57 -31.20 -77.25
N ASP A 292 -9.12 -32.16 -76.50
CA ASP A 292 -9.51 -32.00 -75.11
C ASP A 292 -8.28 -31.86 -74.19
N LEU A 293 -7.19 -32.59 -74.47
CA LEU A 293 -5.92 -32.45 -73.74
C LEU A 293 -5.26 -31.10 -74.02
N ASN A 294 -5.27 -30.60 -75.26
CA ASN A 294 -4.76 -29.26 -75.58
C ASN A 294 -5.64 -28.14 -75.02
N GLN A 295 -6.95 -28.35 -74.93
CA GLN A 295 -7.88 -27.42 -74.28
C GLN A 295 -7.72 -27.43 -72.76
N ALA A 296 -7.46 -28.59 -72.15
CA ALA A 296 -7.13 -28.73 -70.74
C ALA A 296 -5.76 -28.12 -70.43
N LEU A 297 -4.73 -28.35 -71.25
CA LEU A 297 -3.40 -27.78 -71.11
C LEU A 297 -3.40 -26.26 -71.28
N SER A 298 -4.15 -25.72 -72.23
CA SER A 298 -4.30 -24.26 -72.38
C SER A 298 -5.11 -23.65 -71.24
N SER A 299 -6.09 -24.36 -70.70
CA SER A 299 -6.83 -23.94 -69.50
C SER A 299 -5.95 -23.98 -68.25
N ILE A 300 -5.07 -24.98 -68.12
CA ILE A 300 -4.06 -25.09 -67.05
C ILE A 300 -3.00 -24.01 -67.23
N HIS A 301 -2.52 -23.73 -68.45
CA HIS A 301 -1.59 -22.63 -68.71
C HIS A 301 -2.21 -21.28 -68.36
N ARG A 302 -3.48 -21.06 -68.72
CA ARG A 302 -4.22 -19.84 -68.39
C ARG A 302 -4.52 -19.73 -66.89
N ALA A 303 -4.76 -20.85 -66.21
CA ALA A 303 -4.89 -20.90 -64.75
C ALA A 303 -3.54 -20.68 -64.06
N MET A 304 -2.43 -21.20 -64.60
CA MET A 304 -1.08 -20.95 -64.13
C MET A 304 -0.67 -19.49 -64.34
N GLU A 305 -0.98 -18.87 -65.49
CA GLU A 305 -0.73 -17.44 -65.72
C GLU A 305 -1.61 -16.56 -64.83
N LYS A 306 -2.88 -16.93 -64.59
CA LYS A 306 -3.73 -16.27 -63.59
C LYS A 306 -3.20 -16.45 -62.17
N MET A 307 -2.62 -17.60 -61.82
CA MET A 307 -1.96 -17.82 -60.54
C MET A 307 -0.62 -17.09 -60.45
N LYS A 308 0.11 -16.90 -61.55
CA LYS A 308 1.38 -16.15 -61.59
C LYS A 308 1.15 -14.65 -61.49
N SER A 309 0.14 -14.13 -62.19
CA SER A 309 -0.28 -12.72 -62.09
C SER A 309 -1.01 -12.42 -60.78
N GLY A 310 -1.90 -13.30 -60.33
CA GLY A 310 -2.56 -13.21 -59.02
C GLY A 310 -1.60 -13.41 -57.84
N GLY A 311 -0.60 -14.29 -57.99
CA GLY A 311 0.46 -14.53 -57.02
C GLY A 311 1.43 -13.35 -56.88
N ASN A 312 1.78 -12.68 -57.97
CA ASN A 312 2.56 -11.43 -57.92
C ASN A 312 1.77 -10.27 -57.31
N LEU A 313 0.44 -10.21 -57.52
CA LEU A 313 -0.43 -9.21 -56.91
C LEU A 313 -0.63 -9.48 -55.41
N LEU A 314 -0.73 -10.75 -55.01
CA LEU A 314 -0.74 -11.17 -53.61
C LEU A 314 0.61 -10.91 -52.93
N LEU A 315 1.73 -11.11 -53.65
CA LEU A 315 3.07 -10.83 -53.13
C LEU A 315 3.27 -9.33 -52.91
N THR A 316 2.85 -8.48 -53.85
CA THR A 316 2.93 -7.02 -53.71
C THR A 316 1.98 -6.48 -52.64
N VAL A 317 0.75 -7.00 -52.53
CA VAL A 317 -0.17 -6.63 -51.45
C VAL A 317 0.36 -7.10 -50.09
N LEU A 318 0.95 -8.30 -50.00
CA LEU A 318 1.59 -8.77 -48.77
C LEU A 318 2.85 -7.96 -48.45
N GLU A 319 3.70 -7.63 -49.43
CA GLU A 319 4.87 -6.77 -49.25
C GLU A 319 4.49 -5.37 -48.80
N GLU A 320 3.43 -4.76 -49.36
CA GLU A 320 2.87 -3.48 -48.90
C GLU A 320 2.23 -3.61 -47.51
N GLU A 321 1.54 -4.71 -47.20
CA GLU A 321 0.95 -4.95 -45.88
C GLU A 321 2.04 -5.18 -44.82
N TYR A 322 3.10 -5.92 -45.14
CA TYR A 322 4.26 -6.11 -44.27
C TYR A 322 5.09 -4.84 -44.13
N SER A 323 5.26 -4.06 -45.21
CA SER A 323 5.92 -2.76 -45.18
C SER A 323 5.15 -1.77 -44.32
N ASN A 324 3.83 -1.69 -44.47
CA ASN A 324 2.98 -0.85 -43.63
C ASN A 324 2.98 -1.31 -42.17
N LYS A 325 2.94 -2.63 -41.90
CA LYS A 325 3.07 -3.17 -40.54
C LYS A 325 4.43 -2.88 -39.92
N LEU A 326 5.50 -2.89 -40.73
CA LEU A 326 6.85 -2.59 -40.31
C LEU A 326 7.00 -1.09 -40.02
N GLU A 327 6.46 -0.21 -40.86
CA GLU A 327 6.40 1.24 -40.64
C GLU A 327 5.60 1.59 -39.38
N ILE A 328 4.43 0.96 -39.18
CA ILE A 328 3.64 1.11 -37.94
C ILE A 328 4.43 0.64 -36.71
N ALA A 329 5.16 -0.47 -36.82
CA ALA A 329 5.98 -0.98 -35.73
C ALA A 329 7.20 -0.09 -35.44
N GLU A 330 7.81 0.50 -36.47
CA GLU A 330 8.92 1.45 -36.34
C GLU A 330 8.46 2.77 -35.70
N ASP A 331 7.29 3.28 -36.09
CA ASP A 331 6.67 4.45 -35.47
C ASP A 331 6.27 4.19 -34.02
N GLU A 332 5.73 3.01 -33.71
CA GLU A 332 5.41 2.61 -32.34
C GLU A 332 6.68 2.43 -31.50
N LEU A 333 7.76 1.87 -32.06
CA LEU A 333 9.07 1.82 -31.40
C LEU A 333 9.62 3.21 -31.13
N LYS A 334 9.48 4.15 -32.07
CA LYS A 334 9.91 5.53 -31.90
C LYS A 334 9.08 6.22 -30.81
N ARG A 335 7.76 6.02 -30.79
CA ARG A 335 6.86 6.51 -29.74
C ARG A 335 7.22 5.94 -28.37
N LEU A 336 7.47 4.64 -28.28
CA LEU A 336 7.86 3.95 -27.05
C LEU A 336 9.23 4.41 -26.55
N ASN A 337 10.20 4.62 -27.43
CA ASN A 337 11.51 5.16 -27.07
C ASN A 337 11.39 6.60 -26.54
N MET A 338 10.54 7.43 -27.14
CA MET A 338 10.25 8.77 -26.63
C MET A 338 9.59 8.71 -25.25
N ALA A 339 8.61 7.84 -25.05
CA ALA A 339 7.96 7.65 -23.75
C ALA A 339 8.95 7.13 -22.69
N LEU A 340 9.86 6.23 -23.08
CA LEU A 340 10.90 5.71 -22.20
C LEU A 340 11.89 6.81 -21.77
N GLU A 341 12.33 7.67 -22.69
CA GLU A 341 13.22 8.78 -22.35
C GLU A 341 12.52 9.83 -21.48
N GLN A 342 11.24 10.12 -21.73
CA GLN A 342 10.45 10.98 -20.84
C GLN A 342 10.35 10.39 -19.44
N GLU A 343 10.11 9.08 -19.33
CA GLU A 343 10.01 8.41 -18.03
C GLU A 343 11.36 8.38 -17.30
N LYS A 344 12.47 8.13 -18.02
CA LYS A 344 13.82 8.23 -17.44
C LYS A 344 14.12 9.62 -16.90
N GLU A 345 13.79 10.67 -17.65
CA GLU A 345 13.99 12.05 -17.20
C GLU A 345 13.11 12.37 -15.99
N ARG A 346 11.86 11.89 -15.97
CA ARG A 346 10.96 12.03 -14.82
C ARG A 346 11.51 11.34 -13.56
N VAL A 347 12.05 10.13 -13.71
CA VAL A 347 12.72 9.40 -12.62
C VAL A 347 13.92 10.20 -12.13
N ARG A 348 14.78 10.70 -13.03
CA ARG A 348 15.95 11.51 -12.68
C ARG A 348 15.57 12.76 -11.89
N GLN A 349 14.55 13.49 -12.33
CA GLN A 349 14.05 14.67 -11.61
C GLN A 349 13.48 14.32 -10.23
N THR A 350 12.83 13.16 -10.11
CA THR A 350 12.30 12.66 -8.84
C THR A 350 13.44 12.30 -7.88
N GLU A 351 14.46 11.59 -8.37
CA GLU A 351 15.67 11.25 -7.60
C GLU A 351 16.41 12.50 -7.13
N GLU A 352 16.59 13.49 -8.03
CA GLU A 352 17.22 14.76 -7.70
C GLU A 352 16.42 15.54 -6.65
N LYS A 353 15.08 15.55 -6.76
CA LYS A 353 14.19 16.18 -5.78
C LYS A 353 14.29 15.49 -4.41
N VAL A 354 14.32 14.15 -4.38
CA VAL A 354 14.48 13.39 -3.14
C VAL A 354 15.84 13.68 -2.50
N LEU A 355 16.92 13.67 -3.28
CA LEU A 355 18.26 14.00 -2.80
C LEU A 355 18.34 15.44 -2.28
N SER A 356 17.78 16.40 -3.01
CA SER A 356 17.72 17.82 -2.59
C SER A 356 16.95 17.98 -1.28
N ASN A 357 15.82 17.30 -1.13
CA ASN A 357 15.04 17.32 0.10
C ASN A 357 15.81 16.69 1.27
N LEU A 358 16.52 15.59 1.04
CA LEU A 358 17.38 14.96 2.04
C LEU A 358 18.51 15.89 2.49
N LEU A 359 19.21 16.51 1.55
CA LEU A 359 20.27 17.47 1.86
C LEU A 359 19.74 18.69 2.63
N LYS A 360 18.54 19.19 2.29
CA LYS A 360 17.89 20.27 3.04
C LYS A 360 17.44 19.83 4.43
N ALA A 361 16.98 18.59 4.57
CA ALA A 361 16.56 18.03 5.85
C ALA A 361 17.74 17.82 6.79
N LEU A 362 18.92 17.44 6.27
CA LEU A 362 20.11 17.20 7.08
C LEU A 362 20.98 18.46 7.27
N GLY A 363 21.14 19.29 6.23
CA GLY A 363 22.05 20.43 6.22
C GLY A 363 21.37 21.79 6.41
N GLY A 364 20.05 21.85 6.37
CA GLY A 364 19.29 23.08 6.57
C GLY A 364 18.87 23.30 8.02
N SER A 365 18.15 24.41 8.25
CA SER A 365 17.60 24.76 9.56
C SER A 365 16.64 23.71 10.14
N ARG A 366 16.01 22.88 9.30
CA ARG A 366 15.15 21.77 9.74
C ARG A 366 15.92 20.65 10.43
N GLY A 367 17.17 20.42 10.05
CA GLY A 367 18.07 19.45 10.67
C GLY A 367 19.06 20.09 11.62
N ASP A 368 18.86 21.36 11.99
CA ASP A 368 19.78 22.14 12.81
C ASP A 368 21.23 22.10 12.31
N TYR A 369 21.41 22.17 10.98
CA TYR A 369 22.72 22.10 10.32
C TYR A 369 23.54 20.83 10.67
N LEU A 370 22.86 19.71 10.92
CA LEU A 370 23.47 18.43 11.29
C LEU A 370 24.62 17.97 10.37
N LEU A 371 24.57 18.25 9.06
CA LEU A 371 25.69 17.95 8.17
C LEU A 371 26.97 18.71 8.53
N SER A 372 26.86 19.98 8.97
CA SER A 372 27.99 20.78 9.44
C SER A 372 28.57 20.17 10.71
N ASP A 373 27.70 19.84 11.66
CA ASP A 373 28.07 19.24 12.95
C ASP A 373 28.79 17.90 12.79
N LEU A 374 28.27 17.02 11.93
CA LEU A 374 28.88 15.72 11.64
C LEU A 374 30.20 15.86 10.88
N PHE A 375 30.31 16.88 10.00
CA PHE A 375 31.55 17.16 9.29
C PHE A 375 32.64 17.63 10.27
N GLU A 376 32.36 18.57 11.16
CA GLU A 376 33.30 19.00 12.20
C GLU A 376 33.78 17.83 13.06
N GLU A 377 32.86 16.96 13.47
CA GLU A 377 33.18 15.77 14.27
C GLU A 377 34.07 14.78 13.52
N SER A 378 33.85 14.62 12.20
CA SER A 378 34.70 13.78 11.34
C SER A 378 36.15 14.29 11.24
N GLN A 379 36.36 15.60 11.42
CA GLN A 379 37.70 16.22 11.47
C GLN A 379 38.37 16.06 12.84
N GLY A 380 37.75 15.33 13.77
CA GLY A 380 38.26 15.09 15.12
C GLY A 380 37.89 16.16 16.14
N ILE A 381 37.03 17.12 15.77
CA ILE A 381 36.48 18.12 16.69
C ILE A 381 35.35 17.46 17.47
N LYS A 382 35.71 16.77 18.54
CA LYS A 382 34.73 16.06 19.38
C LYS A 382 33.95 17.06 20.24
N PRO A 383 32.63 16.92 20.36
CA PRO A 383 31.88 17.70 21.33
C PRO A 383 32.36 17.38 22.75
N ASN A 384 32.34 18.39 23.62
CA ASN A 384 32.77 18.25 25.03
C ASN A 384 31.96 17.20 25.81
N ASN A 385 30.77 16.83 25.32
CA ASN A 385 29.90 15.83 25.90
C ASN A 385 29.60 14.72 24.87
N PRO A 386 29.97 13.45 25.12
CA PRO A 386 29.75 12.35 24.19
C PRO A 386 28.26 12.07 23.91
N ASN A 387 27.34 12.48 24.79
CA ASN A 387 25.90 12.36 24.55
C ASN A 387 25.42 13.24 23.39
N ILE A 388 26.16 14.31 23.05
CA ILE A 388 25.85 15.17 21.90
C ILE A 388 26.08 14.41 20.60
N SER A 389 27.19 13.67 20.49
CA SER A 389 27.47 12.79 19.33
C SER A 389 26.37 11.75 19.15
N THR A 390 25.96 11.09 20.24
CA THR A 390 24.85 10.12 20.19
C THR A 390 23.54 10.76 19.75
N GLY A 391 23.19 11.92 20.29
CA GLY A 391 22.00 12.68 19.89
C GLY A 391 22.01 13.09 18.42
N ARG A 392 23.17 13.53 17.89
CA ARG A 392 23.36 13.86 16.47
C ARG A 392 23.17 12.65 15.56
N LEU A 393 23.71 11.48 15.94
CA LEU A 393 23.51 10.24 15.18
C LEU A 393 22.05 9.77 15.22
N VAL A 394 21.37 9.88 16.36
CA VAL A 394 19.94 9.60 16.46
C VAL A 394 19.14 10.53 15.54
N ASN A 395 19.48 11.82 15.51
CA ASN A 395 18.85 12.78 14.61
C ASN A 395 19.13 12.46 13.14
N LEU A 396 20.33 12.00 12.79
CA LEU A 396 20.69 11.59 11.43
C LEU A 396 19.79 10.45 10.95
N PHE A 397 19.72 9.36 11.71
CA PHE A 397 18.91 8.20 11.34
C PHE A 397 17.40 8.50 11.40
N SER A 398 16.96 9.36 12.32
CA SER A 398 15.57 9.83 12.36
C SER A 398 15.21 10.63 11.10
N ASN A 399 16.09 11.53 10.65
CA ASN A 399 15.87 12.30 9.43
C ASN A 399 15.92 11.44 8.16
N LEU A 400 16.80 10.44 8.11
CA LEU A 400 16.85 9.46 7.03
C LEU A 400 15.56 8.64 6.96
N ASN A 401 15.07 8.17 8.11
CA ASN A 401 13.79 7.48 8.18
C ASN A 401 12.64 8.38 7.70
N LEU A 402 12.52 9.60 8.24
CA LEU A 402 11.42 10.50 7.91
C LEU A 402 11.42 10.98 6.45
N THR A 403 12.59 11.18 5.86
CA THR A 403 12.72 11.80 4.53
C THR A 403 12.68 10.78 3.40
N ILE A 404 13.32 9.63 3.59
CA ILE A 404 13.46 8.61 2.52
C ILE A 404 12.91 7.23 2.92
N GLY A 405 12.44 7.04 4.16
CA GLY A 405 11.90 5.76 4.64
C GLY A 405 12.99 4.72 4.90
N LEU A 406 14.20 5.16 5.28
CA LEU A 406 15.30 4.28 5.64
C LEU A 406 15.15 3.78 7.08
N GLU A 407 15.06 2.46 7.24
CA GLU A 407 14.87 1.80 8.54
C GLU A 407 15.92 0.72 8.77
N GLU A 408 16.28 0.49 10.02
CA GLU A 408 17.12 -0.64 10.41
C GLU A 408 16.37 -1.98 10.24
N PHE A 409 17.08 -3.00 9.78
CA PHE A 409 16.51 -4.33 9.62
C PHE A 409 17.41 -5.39 10.24
N SER A 410 16.84 -6.14 11.20
CA SER A 410 17.53 -7.21 11.91
C SER A 410 16.71 -8.48 12.04
N ASN A 411 15.50 -8.50 11.48
CA ASN A 411 14.51 -9.57 11.68
C ASN A 411 14.27 -9.87 13.18
N PHE A 412 14.17 -8.81 13.99
CA PHE A 412 13.96 -8.87 15.45
C PHE A 412 15.13 -9.50 16.22
N LYS A 413 16.34 -9.45 15.67
CA LYS A 413 17.57 -9.94 16.31
C LYS A 413 18.42 -8.78 16.81
N GLU A 414 19.02 -8.94 17.98
CA GLU A 414 19.98 -7.98 18.52
C GLU A 414 21.39 -8.25 18.02
N ILE A 415 22.23 -7.21 17.96
CA ILE A 415 23.65 -7.40 17.66
C ILE A 415 24.24 -8.36 18.69
N ASN A 416 25.00 -9.34 18.22
CA ASN A 416 25.58 -10.44 18.97
C ASN A 416 24.60 -11.53 19.44
N GLU A 417 23.30 -11.43 19.19
CA GLU A 417 22.36 -12.51 19.47
C GLU A 417 22.70 -13.75 18.64
N ILE A 418 22.65 -14.92 19.27
CA ILE A 418 22.83 -16.22 18.63
C ILE A 418 21.47 -16.89 18.48
N PHE A 419 21.12 -17.29 17.27
CA PHE A 419 19.82 -17.85 16.95
C PHE A 419 19.95 -18.93 15.88
N ILE A 420 18.92 -19.77 15.75
CA ILE A 420 18.86 -20.82 14.74
C ILE A 420 17.96 -20.32 13.60
N VAL A 421 18.43 -20.47 12.37
CA VAL A 421 17.67 -20.17 11.15
C VAL A 421 17.70 -21.33 10.20
N THR A 422 16.65 -21.46 9.40
CA THR A 422 16.67 -22.38 8.28
C THR A 422 17.60 -21.88 7.18
N ARG A 423 18.20 -22.78 6.40
CA ARG A 423 19.02 -22.41 5.25
C ARG A 423 18.27 -21.53 4.25
N ALA A 424 16.99 -21.83 4.02
CA ALA A 424 16.13 -21.05 3.14
C ALA A 424 15.93 -19.61 3.65
N GLU A 425 15.75 -19.43 4.96
CA GLU A 425 15.63 -18.11 5.57
C GLU A 425 16.95 -17.34 5.55
N LEU A 426 18.07 -18.03 5.80
CA LEU A 426 19.41 -17.46 5.77
C LEU A 426 19.74 -16.86 4.39
N ILE A 427 19.49 -17.61 3.31
CA ILE A 427 19.71 -17.16 1.92
C ILE A 427 18.82 -15.96 1.56
N LYS A 428 17.57 -15.97 2.07
CA LYS A 428 16.58 -14.97 1.68
C LYS A 428 16.75 -13.63 2.41
N ASN A 429 17.12 -13.68 3.68
CA ASN A 429 16.97 -12.54 4.58
C ASN A 429 18.29 -12.00 5.16
N TYR A 430 19.41 -12.70 4.96
CA TYR A 430 20.68 -12.36 5.60
C TYR A 430 21.85 -12.42 4.63
N GLU A 431 22.90 -11.68 4.94
CA GLU A 431 24.21 -11.79 4.31
C GLU A 431 25.15 -12.54 5.26
N THR A 432 25.93 -13.50 4.76
CA THR A 432 26.81 -14.32 5.60
C THR A 432 28.25 -13.84 5.54
N ASN A 433 28.86 -13.64 6.71
CA ASN A 433 30.26 -13.31 6.88
C ASN A 433 31.14 -14.56 6.71
N GLY A 434 31.23 -15.04 5.47
CA GLY A 434 31.96 -16.27 5.09
C GLY A 434 31.04 -17.42 4.67
N PRO A 435 31.64 -18.55 4.26
CA PRO A 435 30.89 -19.73 3.82
C PRO A 435 30.20 -20.44 4.98
N ILE A 436 28.97 -20.89 4.74
CA ILE A 436 28.24 -21.77 5.65
C ILE A 436 28.85 -23.16 5.55
N SER A 437 29.39 -23.66 6.65
CA SER A 437 30.11 -24.93 6.75
C SER A 437 29.23 -26.09 7.18
N SER A 438 28.12 -25.86 7.88
CA SER A 438 27.20 -26.93 8.28
C SER A 438 26.37 -27.41 7.09
N ASP A 439 26.14 -28.71 6.98
CA ASP A 439 25.22 -29.33 6.01
C ASP A 439 23.77 -29.44 6.54
N SER A 440 23.54 -29.02 7.80
CA SER A 440 22.22 -29.00 8.42
C SER A 440 21.26 -28.01 7.72
N ASP A 441 19.96 -28.31 7.77
CA ASP A 441 18.90 -27.39 7.33
C ASP A 441 18.69 -26.26 8.35
N GLU A 442 18.95 -26.54 9.63
CA GLU A 442 18.98 -25.55 10.71
C GLU A 442 20.42 -25.16 11.03
N ILE A 443 20.73 -23.87 10.90
CA ILE A 443 22.06 -23.31 11.06
C ILE A 443 22.04 -22.32 12.23
N LYS A 444 22.95 -22.52 13.18
CA LYS A 444 23.14 -21.59 14.31
C LYS A 444 24.00 -20.42 13.85
N VAL A 445 23.46 -19.21 13.91
CA VAL A 445 24.12 -17.99 13.44
C VAL A 445 24.13 -16.91 14.51
N LYS A 446 25.04 -15.96 14.39
CA LYS A 446 25.17 -14.78 15.26
C LYS A 446 25.04 -13.50 14.44
N LEU A 447 24.20 -12.55 14.86
CA LEU A 447 24.08 -11.26 14.19
C LEU A 447 25.33 -10.40 14.47
N LEU A 448 25.96 -9.89 13.40
CA LEU A 448 27.13 -9.02 13.48
C LEU A 448 26.79 -7.56 13.19
N LYS A 449 25.95 -7.30 12.19
CA LYS A 449 25.55 -5.95 11.79
C LYS A 449 24.09 -5.93 11.38
N TYR A 450 23.42 -4.80 11.65
CA TYR A 450 22.10 -4.53 11.11
C TYR A 450 22.16 -4.35 9.59
N GLY A 451 21.08 -4.76 8.94
CA GLY A 451 20.76 -4.41 7.57
C GLY A 451 19.90 -3.15 7.51
N TRP A 452 19.47 -2.82 6.30
CA TRP A 452 18.68 -1.62 6.00
C TRP A 452 17.51 -1.95 5.08
N MET A 453 16.36 -1.36 5.40
CA MET A 453 15.17 -1.34 4.57
C MET A 453 14.93 0.07 4.04
N LEU A 454 14.47 0.14 2.80
CA LEU A 454 13.93 1.36 2.21
C LEU A 454 12.50 1.07 1.78
N ASN A 455 11.53 1.79 2.33
CA ASN A 455 10.10 1.59 2.02
C ASN A 455 9.66 0.11 2.15
N ASN A 456 10.03 -0.57 3.25
CA ASN A 456 9.75 -1.99 3.52
C ASN A 456 10.39 -3.01 2.56
N ARG A 457 11.31 -2.57 1.70
CA ARG A 457 12.15 -3.47 0.91
C ARG A 457 13.53 -3.54 1.52
N ILE A 458 14.01 -4.74 1.81
CA ILE A 458 15.39 -4.95 2.25
C ILE A 458 16.30 -4.52 1.10
N ILE A 459 17.07 -3.46 1.32
CA ILE A 459 18.08 -2.97 0.38
C ILE A 459 19.46 -3.50 0.74
N ILE A 460 19.70 -3.71 2.04
CA ILE A 460 20.94 -4.26 2.58
C ILE A 460 20.54 -5.33 3.61
N PRO A 461 20.81 -6.62 3.37
CA PRO A 461 20.53 -7.66 4.36
C PRO A 461 21.43 -7.52 5.60
N PRO A 462 20.95 -7.92 6.79
CA PRO A 462 21.78 -8.01 8.00
C PRO A 462 22.91 -9.02 7.85
N LEU A 463 24.07 -8.68 8.41
CA LEU A 463 25.26 -9.53 8.36
C LEU A 463 25.27 -10.51 9.54
N VAL A 464 25.36 -11.79 9.26
CA VAL A 464 25.45 -12.86 10.27
C VAL A 464 26.70 -13.72 10.06
N THR A 465 27.13 -14.42 11.11
CA THR A 465 28.20 -15.43 11.03
C THR A 465 27.71 -16.75 11.58
N GLU A 466 28.09 -17.86 10.96
CA GLU A 466 27.80 -19.17 11.49
C GLU A 466 28.56 -19.42 12.80
N MET A 467 27.87 -20.02 13.77
CA MET A 467 28.44 -20.45 15.04
C MET A 467 28.51 -21.98 15.04
N LYS A 468 29.71 -22.53 15.21
CA LYS A 468 29.87 -23.97 15.41
C LYS A 468 29.19 -24.38 16.71
N PHE A 469 28.41 -25.46 16.68
CA PHE A 469 28.01 -26.13 17.91
C PHE A 469 29.30 -26.54 18.63
N LYS A 470 29.50 -26.04 19.85
CA LYS A 470 30.50 -26.64 20.73
C LYS A 470 29.87 -27.93 21.24
N ASP A 471 30.35 -29.06 20.75
CA ASP A 471 30.09 -30.34 21.40
C ASP A 471 30.66 -30.29 22.83
N GLY A 472 29.77 -30.35 23.82
CA GLY A 472 30.13 -30.58 25.22
C GLY A 472 30.08 -29.35 26.14
N GLU A 473 28.89 -29.00 26.62
CA GLU A 473 28.68 -28.58 28.02
C GLU A 473 27.34 -29.19 28.47
N GLU A 474 27.36 -30.52 28.71
CA GLU A 474 26.53 -31.10 29.77
C GLU A 474 27.22 -30.75 31.10
N ASN A 475 26.53 -29.98 31.94
CA ASN A 475 26.64 -30.01 33.39
C ASN A 475 25.30 -29.60 33.99
#